data_AF-A0A7J4KVC5-F1
#
_entry.id   AF-A0A7J4KVC5-F1
#
_cell.length_a   1.000
_cell.length_b   1.000
_cell.length_c   1.000
_cell.angle_alpha   90.00
_cell.angle_beta   90.00
_cell.angle_gamma   90.00
#
_symmetry.space_group_name_H-M   'P 1'
#
loop_
_entity.id
_entity.type
_entity.pdbx_description
1 polymer ?
#
loop_
_entity_poly.entity_id
_entity_poly.type
_entity_poly.pdbx_seq_one_letter_code
_entity_poly.pdbx_strand_id
1 'polypeptide(L)'
;MVNQENEDSEEEAGEAGAQAEEQISEEELAAERAAGVSELPFPRATITNKLRKHLDKGKQIKGQVKVELNLWLGKMIERIAGKMNQNPYSYVDGSMFREAIEPYENIQDIEKEKERIIKQLESIKAACDVLINEVDRKFVK
;
A
#
# COMPACT_ATOMS: atom_id res chain seq x y z
N MET A 1 -28.85 -2.28 51.84
CA MET A 1 -27.80 -3.18 51.31
C MET A 1 -27.87 -3.08 49.80
N VAL A 2 -27.07 -2.19 49.22
CA VAL A 2 -25.80 -2.44 48.47
C VAL A 2 -26.14 -2.86 47.04
N ASN A 3 -25.67 -2.25 45.95
CA ASN A 3 -24.96 -1.00 45.64
C ASN A 3 -25.20 -0.80 44.13
N GLN A 4 -25.34 0.44 43.68
CA GLN A 4 -25.09 0.83 42.30
C GLN A 4 -23.59 1.14 42.18
N GLU A 5 -22.92 0.52 41.23
CA GLU A 5 -21.59 0.87 40.70
C GLU A 5 -21.87 1.05 39.19
N ASN A 6 -21.81 2.21 38.52
CA ASN A 6 -20.79 3.26 38.40
C ASN A 6 -19.40 2.73 38.05
N GLU A 7 -19.01 2.94 36.78
CA GLU A 7 -17.71 2.82 36.08
C GLU A 7 -18.03 2.24 34.66
N ASP A 8 -17.74 2.82 33.50
CA ASP A 8 -16.82 3.89 33.11
C ASP A 8 -17.44 4.72 31.98
N SER A 9 -17.35 6.04 32.14
CA SER A 9 -17.53 7.05 31.11
C SER A 9 -16.24 7.19 30.30
N GLU A 10 -16.17 6.54 29.14
CA GLU A 10 -15.18 6.90 28.12
C GLU A 10 -15.72 8.06 27.28
N GLU A 11 -15.43 9.25 27.78
CA GLU A 11 -15.56 10.52 27.10
C GLU A 11 -14.39 10.66 26.10
N GLU A 12 -14.49 10.03 24.92
CA GLU A 12 -13.61 10.39 23.80
C GLU A 12 -14.09 11.71 23.17
N ALA A 13 -13.65 12.79 23.81
CA ALA A 13 -13.52 14.12 23.23
C ALA A 13 -12.53 14.05 22.05
N GLY A 14 -13.04 13.70 20.87
CA GLY A 14 -12.32 13.82 19.60
C GLY A 14 -12.54 15.21 19.01
N GLU A 15 -11.59 16.10 19.26
CA GLU A 15 -11.46 17.48 18.76
C GLU A 15 -12.17 17.74 17.43
N ALA A 16 -13.04 18.75 17.43
CA ALA A 16 -13.48 19.45 16.24
C ALA A 16 -12.23 19.90 15.47
N GLY A 17 -11.87 19.15 14.43
CA GLY A 17 -10.78 19.48 13.54
C GLY A 17 -11.04 20.85 12.94
N ALA A 18 -10.33 21.85 13.45
CA ALA A 18 -10.23 23.15 12.82
C ALA A 18 -9.82 22.91 11.37
N GLN A 19 -10.75 23.13 10.44
CA GLN A 19 -10.45 23.25 9.03
C GLN A 19 -9.61 24.50 8.88
N ALA A 20 -8.29 24.37 9.09
CA ALA A 20 -7.35 25.31 8.54
C ALA A 20 -7.46 25.14 7.02
N GLU A 21 -8.02 26.14 6.34
CA GLU A 21 -7.82 26.32 4.91
C GLU A 21 -6.30 26.41 4.69
N GLU A 22 -5.68 25.28 4.39
CA GLU A 22 -4.26 25.19 4.09
C GLU A 22 -4.05 25.94 2.76
N GLN A 23 -3.59 27.19 2.84
CA GLN A 23 -3.22 27.97 1.67
C GLN A 23 -2.22 27.16 0.84
N ILE A 24 -2.61 26.83 -0.39
CA ILE A 24 -1.77 26.06 -1.31
C ILE A 24 -0.53 26.89 -1.61
N SER A 25 0.65 26.35 -1.33
CA SER A 25 1.92 27.04 -1.58
C SER A 25 2.24 27.12 -3.07
N GLU A 26 3.02 28.11 -3.49
CA GLU A 26 3.52 28.21 -4.86
C GLU A 26 4.32 26.97 -5.29
N GLU A 27 5.05 26.35 -4.35
CA GLU A 27 5.77 25.10 -4.55
C GLU A 27 4.80 23.95 -4.91
N GLU A 28 3.67 23.86 -4.24
CA GLU A 28 2.64 22.83 -4.49
C GLU A 28 1.91 23.08 -5.81
N LEU A 29 1.54 24.33 -6.12
CA LEU A 29 0.95 24.69 -7.41
C LEU A 29 1.92 24.41 -8.57
N ALA A 30 3.21 24.68 -8.39
CA ALA A 30 4.23 24.36 -9.38
C ALA A 30 4.37 22.85 -9.58
N ALA A 31 4.33 22.06 -8.51
CA ALA A 31 4.39 20.60 -8.58
C ALA A 31 3.18 20.00 -9.32
N GLU A 32 1.98 20.53 -9.09
CA GLU A 32 0.76 20.09 -9.79
C GLU A 32 0.80 20.41 -11.29
N ARG A 33 1.24 21.62 -11.64
CA ARG A 33 1.46 22.00 -13.04
C ARG A 33 2.51 21.12 -13.71
N ALA A 34 3.61 20.84 -13.02
CA ALA A 34 4.67 19.95 -13.51
C ALA A 34 4.17 18.51 -13.71
N ALA A 35 3.29 18.04 -12.84
CA ALA A 35 2.61 16.75 -12.99
C ALA A 35 1.48 16.77 -14.03
N GLY A 36 1.13 17.94 -14.59
CA GLY A 36 0.12 18.10 -15.63
C GLY A 36 -1.31 17.87 -15.15
N VAL A 37 -1.58 18.01 -13.84
CA VAL A 37 -2.86 17.67 -13.24
C VAL A 37 -3.58 18.94 -12.78
N SER A 38 -4.84 19.09 -13.18
CA SER A 38 -5.68 20.23 -12.81
C SER A 38 -6.29 20.09 -11.41
N GLU A 39 -6.44 18.85 -10.94
CA GLU A 39 -7.07 18.53 -9.66
C GLU A 39 -6.49 17.22 -9.10
N LEU A 40 -6.33 17.16 -7.78
CA LEU A 40 -5.84 15.95 -7.11
C LEU A 40 -7.00 15.00 -6.77
N PRO A 41 -6.80 13.67 -6.88
CA PRO A 41 -7.82 12.67 -6.56
C PRO A 41 -8.38 12.72 -5.13
N PHE A 42 -7.58 13.19 -4.16
CA PHE A 42 -7.99 13.26 -2.75
C PHE A 42 -7.72 14.63 -2.11
N PRO A 43 -8.42 14.97 -1.02
CA PRO A 43 -8.10 16.14 -0.21
C PRO A 43 -6.67 16.08 0.35
N ARG A 44 -5.88 17.13 0.09
CA ARG A 44 -4.47 17.22 0.49
C ARG A 44 -4.26 17.09 2.00
N ALA A 45 -5.10 17.77 2.79
CA ALA A 45 -5.03 17.75 4.24
C ALA A 45 -5.19 16.33 4.80
N THR A 46 -6.10 15.53 4.24
CA THR A 46 -6.33 14.13 4.66
C THR A 46 -5.07 13.29 4.46
N ILE A 47 -4.43 13.39 3.29
CA ILE A 47 -3.22 12.64 2.99
C ILE A 47 -2.07 13.09 3.90
N THR A 48 -1.88 14.41 4.05
CA THR A 48 -0.80 14.97 4.88
C THR A 48 -0.97 14.59 6.34
N ASN A 49 -2.19 14.64 6.87
CA ASN A 49 -2.50 14.26 8.25
C ASN A 49 -2.26 12.76 8.50
N LYS A 50 -2.69 11.89 7.58
CA LYS A 50 -2.40 10.45 7.67
C LYS A 50 -0.91 10.17 7.63
N LEU A 51 -0.18 10.83 6.73
CA LEU A 51 1.27 10.68 6.63
C LEU A 51 1.98 11.16 7.90
N ARG A 52 1.56 12.30 8.47
CA ARG A 52 2.14 12.87 9.69
C ARG A 52 2.04 11.95 10.90
N LYS A 53 0.98 11.14 11.00
CA LYS A 53 0.82 10.16 12.10
C LYS A 53 1.92 9.11 12.15
N HIS A 54 2.62 8.88 11.05
CA HIS A 54 3.67 7.84 10.94
C HIS A 54 5.07 8.42 10.73
N LEU A 55 5.23 9.75 10.68
CA LEU A 55 6.52 10.42 10.56
C LEU A 55 6.95 11.01 11.90
N ASP A 56 8.26 11.07 12.13
CA ASP A 56 8.81 11.72 13.32
C ASP A 56 8.38 13.19 13.43
N LYS A 57 8.12 13.62 14.66
CA LYS A 57 7.78 15.01 14.97
C LYS A 57 8.91 15.92 14.48
N GLY A 58 8.56 16.91 13.65
CA GLY A 58 9.50 17.88 13.08
C GLY A 58 10.00 17.58 11.67
N LYS A 59 9.74 16.38 11.10
CA LYS A 59 10.05 16.13 9.68
C LYS A 59 9.17 16.96 8.77
N GLN A 60 9.74 17.72 7.83
CA GLN A 60 8.95 18.47 6.83
C GLN A 60 8.60 17.58 5.62
N ILE A 61 7.35 17.67 5.15
CA ILE A 61 6.90 16.99 3.93
C ILE A 61 6.91 18.02 2.79
N LYS A 62 7.68 17.74 1.73
CA LYS A 62 7.78 18.61 0.55
C LYS A 62 6.51 18.58 -0.30
N GLY A 63 6.20 19.67 -1.00
CA GLY A 63 4.99 19.80 -1.81
C GLY A 63 4.89 18.70 -2.88
N GLN A 64 6.01 18.42 -3.55
CA GLN A 64 6.12 17.33 -4.52
C GLN A 64 5.68 15.97 -3.95
N VAL A 65 6.12 15.63 -2.73
CA VAL A 65 5.78 14.34 -2.10
C VAL A 65 4.28 14.25 -1.83
N LYS A 66 3.64 15.35 -1.39
CA LYS A 66 2.20 15.39 -1.17
C LYS A 66 1.43 15.14 -2.48
N VAL A 67 1.86 15.78 -3.57
CA VAL A 67 1.25 15.66 -4.91
C VAL A 67 1.42 14.25 -5.47
N GLU A 68 2.66 13.74 -5.50
CA GLU A 68 2.96 12.42 -6.05
C GLU A 68 2.28 11.30 -5.27
N LEU A 69 2.28 11.37 -3.93
CA LEU A 69 1.58 10.39 -3.10
C LEU A 69 0.08 10.39 -3.39
N ASN A 70 -0.53 11.57 -3.54
CA ASN A 70 -1.95 11.71 -3.84
C ASN A 70 -2.30 11.06 -5.19
N LEU A 71 -1.52 11.34 -6.24
CA LEU A 71 -1.69 10.73 -7.56
C LEU A 71 -1.45 9.22 -7.53
N TRP A 72 -0.47 8.76 -6.77
CA TRP A 72 -0.18 7.34 -6.63
C TRP A 72 -1.32 6.58 -5.94
N LEU A 73 -1.92 7.16 -4.90
CA LEU A 73 -3.11 6.59 -4.26
C LEU A 73 -4.29 6.52 -5.25
N GLY A 74 -4.42 7.49 -6.16
CA GLY A 74 -5.46 7.48 -7.19
C GLY A 74 -5.28 6.29 -8.13
N LYS A 75 -4.06 6.11 -8.64
CA LYS A 75 -3.66 4.95 -9.45
C LYS A 75 -3.84 3.63 -8.70
N MET A 76 -3.68 3.62 -7.38
CA MET A 76 -3.93 2.42 -6.56
C MET A 76 -5.43 2.06 -6.56
N ILE A 77 -6.31 3.04 -6.40
CA ILE A 77 -7.76 2.81 -6.51
C ILE A 77 -8.11 2.28 -7.89
N GLU A 78 -7.55 2.84 -8.97
CA GLU A 78 -7.80 2.34 -10.33
C GLU A 78 -7.42 0.86 -10.48
N ARG A 79 -6.30 0.43 -9.89
CA ARG A 79 -5.86 -0.98 -9.91
C ARG A 79 -6.81 -1.89 -9.14
N ILE A 80 -7.16 -1.50 -7.91
CA ILE A 80 -8.08 -2.26 -7.04
C ILE A 80 -9.45 -2.34 -7.71
N ALA A 81 -9.98 -1.22 -8.23
CA ALA A 81 -11.23 -1.17 -8.95
C ALA A 81 -11.20 -2.04 -10.21
N GLY A 82 -10.11 -1.99 -10.99
CA GLY A 82 -9.91 -2.84 -12.15
C GLY A 82 -9.95 -4.34 -11.81
N LYS A 83 -9.36 -4.74 -10.66
CA LYS A 83 -9.41 -6.12 -10.17
C LYS A 83 -10.81 -6.51 -9.71
N MET A 84 -11.49 -5.65 -8.94
CA MET A 84 -12.88 -5.90 -8.52
C MET A 84 -13.82 -6.03 -9.72
N ASN A 85 -13.62 -5.24 -10.77
CA ASN A 85 -14.42 -5.25 -12.00
C ASN A 85 -14.21 -6.49 -12.89
N GLN A 86 -13.25 -7.36 -12.57
CA GLN A 86 -13.11 -8.66 -13.25
C GLN A 86 -14.23 -9.63 -12.87
N ASN A 87 -14.94 -9.35 -11.77
CA ASN A 87 -16.06 -10.17 -11.33
C ASN A 87 -17.27 -9.97 -12.28
N PRO A 88 -17.99 -11.03 -12.65
CA PRO A 88 -19.08 -10.98 -13.63
C PRO A 88 -20.39 -10.38 -13.08
N TYR A 89 -20.40 -9.98 -11.81
CA TYR A 89 -21.59 -9.47 -11.13
C TYR A 89 -21.74 -7.96 -11.33
N SER A 90 -22.98 -7.48 -11.32
CA SER A 90 -23.29 -6.06 -11.48
C SER A 90 -23.03 -5.21 -10.23
N TYR A 91 -22.65 -5.84 -9.12
CA TYR A 91 -22.33 -5.18 -7.86
C TYR A 91 -20.94 -5.62 -7.38
N VAL A 92 -20.31 -4.76 -6.58
CA VAL A 92 -19.07 -5.06 -5.88
C VAL A 92 -19.39 -5.28 -4.41
N ASP A 93 -18.93 -6.40 -3.85
CA ASP A 93 -19.10 -6.71 -2.44
C ASP A 93 -17.77 -6.75 -1.67
N GLY A 94 -17.86 -6.91 -0.34
CA GLY A 94 -16.68 -6.94 0.52
C GLY A 94 -15.75 -8.13 0.29
N SER A 95 -16.22 -9.24 -0.30
CA SER A 95 -15.34 -10.36 -0.66
C SER A 95 -14.48 -10.01 -1.87
N MET A 96 -15.07 -9.36 -2.89
CA MET A 96 -14.34 -8.86 -4.05
C MET A 96 -13.30 -7.81 -3.68
N PHE A 97 -13.63 -6.93 -2.73
CA PHE A 97 -12.68 -5.95 -2.20
C PHE A 97 -11.50 -6.63 -1.47
N ARG A 98 -11.78 -7.57 -0.57
CA ARG A 98 -10.72 -8.31 0.16
C ARG A 98 -9.78 -9.04 -0.78
N GLU A 99 -10.32 -9.73 -1.79
CA GLU A 99 -9.50 -10.37 -2.82
C GLU A 99 -8.65 -9.36 -3.59
N ALA A 100 -9.22 -8.20 -3.94
CA ALA A 100 -8.52 -7.19 -4.70
C ALA A 100 -7.37 -6.51 -3.92
N ILE A 101 -7.46 -6.41 -2.60
CA ILE A 101 -6.42 -5.80 -1.75
C ILE A 101 -5.38 -6.80 -1.23
N GLU A 102 -5.69 -8.10 -1.22
CA GLU A 102 -4.84 -9.16 -0.68
C GLU A 102 -3.37 -9.09 -1.13
N PRO A 103 -3.03 -8.83 -2.41
CA PRO A 103 -1.64 -8.74 -2.83
C PRO A 103 -0.87 -7.58 -2.18
N TYR A 104 -1.57 -6.53 -1.77
CA TYR A 104 -0.97 -5.34 -1.16
C TYR A 104 -0.81 -5.51 0.36
N GLU A 105 -1.70 -6.25 1.01
CA GLU A 105 -1.58 -6.58 2.45
C GLU A 105 -0.46 -7.60 2.68
N ASN A 106 -0.31 -8.58 1.78
CA ASN A 106 0.63 -9.69 1.94
C ASN A 106 1.97 -9.47 1.21
N ILE A 107 2.30 -8.25 0.80
CA ILE A 107 3.45 -7.96 -0.08
C ILE A 107 4.79 -8.47 0.50
N GLN A 108 4.98 -8.37 1.82
CA GLN A 108 6.19 -8.84 2.49
C GLN A 108 6.33 -10.36 2.45
N ASP A 109 5.23 -11.07 2.61
CA ASP A 109 5.24 -12.53 2.59
C ASP A 109 5.34 -13.06 1.15
N ILE A 110 4.77 -12.35 0.18
CA ILE A 110 4.96 -12.62 -1.26
C ILE A 110 6.45 -12.52 -1.63
N GLU A 111 7.17 -11.49 -1.18
CA GLU A 111 8.59 -11.34 -1.48
C GLU A 111 9.45 -12.42 -0.80
N LYS A 112 9.17 -12.77 0.46
CA LYS A 112 9.86 -13.90 1.11
C LYS A 112 9.61 -15.22 0.38
N GLU A 113 8.38 -15.45 -0.05
CA GLU A 113 8.00 -16.67 -0.75
C GLU A 113 8.65 -16.76 -2.13
N LYS A 114 8.76 -15.64 -2.83
CA LYS A 114 9.52 -15.52 -4.08
C LYS A 114 11.00 -15.85 -3.87
N GLU A 115 11.64 -15.34 -2.82
CA GLU A 115 13.02 -15.72 -2.48
C GLU A 115 13.14 -17.22 -2.18
N ARG A 116 12.18 -17.79 -1.45
CA ARG A 116 12.13 -19.23 -1.14
C ARG A 116 12.06 -20.07 -2.42
N ILE A 117 11.18 -19.71 -3.36
CA ILE A 117 11.01 -20.40 -4.65
C ILE A 117 12.30 -20.33 -5.47
N ILE A 118 12.96 -19.16 -5.53
CA ILE A 118 14.23 -19.00 -6.26
C ILE A 118 15.30 -19.94 -5.69
N LYS A 119 15.47 -19.98 -4.36
CA LYS A 119 16.43 -20.90 -3.71
C LYS A 119 16.14 -22.37 -4.03
N GLN A 120 14.86 -22.75 -4.09
CA GLN A 120 14.47 -24.11 -4.48
C GLN A 120 14.80 -24.41 -5.94
N LEU A 121 14.54 -23.47 -6.85
CA LEU A 121 14.90 -23.61 -8.27
C LEU A 121 16.41 -23.74 -8.47
N GLU A 122 17.21 -22.96 -7.73
CA GLU A 122 18.68 -23.06 -7.75
C GLU A 122 19.17 -24.43 -7.27
N SER A 123 18.57 -24.96 -6.21
CA SER A 123 18.87 -26.30 -5.69
C SER A 123 18.54 -27.40 -6.71
N ILE A 124 17.37 -27.31 -7.36
CA ILE A 124 16.96 -28.24 -8.42
C ILE A 124 17.94 -28.17 -9.60
N LYS A 125 18.32 -26.95 -10.02
CA LYS A 125 19.30 -26.76 -11.09
C LYS A 125 20.64 -27.41 -10.75
N ALA A 126 21.15 -27.21 -9.54
CA ALA A 126 22.39 -27.84 -9.08
C ALA A 126 22.28 -29.38 -9.09
N ALA A 127 21.13 -29.93 -8.69
CA ALA A 127 20.88 -31.37 -8.78
C ALA A 127 20.88 -31.87 -10.23
N CYS A 128 20.28 -31.12 -11.17
CA CYS A 128 20.37 -31.42 -12.60
C CYS A 128 21.82 -31.37 -13.11
N ASP A 129 22.60 -30.37 -12.71
CA ASP A 129 24.02 -30.25 -13.11
C ASP A 129 24.85 -31.45 -12.63
N VAL A 130 24.57 -31.96 -11.42
CA VAL A 130 25.21 -33.20 -10.91
C VAL A 130 24.84 -34.40 -11.79
N LEU A 131 23.55 -34.56 -12.13
CA LEU A 131 23.10 -35.66 -12.98
C LEU A 131 23.69 -35.59 -14.40
N ILE A 132 23.82 -34.39 -14.97
CA ILE A 132 24.48 -34.17 -16.27
C ILE A 132 25.93 -34.63 -16.20
N ASN A 133 26.68 -34.18 -15.19
CA ASN A 133 28.08 -34.58 -15.01
C ASN A 133 28.25 -36.09 -14.82
N GLU A 134 27.30 -36.75 -14.15
CA GLU A 134 27.33 -38.22 -14.03
C GLU A 134 27.12 -38.93 -15.36
N VAL A 135 26.20 -38.44 -16.20
CA VAL A 135 25.96 -38.99 -17.53
C VAL A 135 27.21 -38.83 -18.39
N ASP A 136 27.79 -37.63 -18.40
CA ASP A 136 28.99 -37.35 -19.18
C ASP A 136 30.15 -38.25 -18.75
N ARG A 137 30.36 -38.44 -17.44
CA ARG A 137 31.41 -39.33 -16.92
C ARG A 137 31.20 -40.81 -17.27
N LYS A 138 29.95 -41.28 -17.24
CA LYS A 138 29.64 -42.73 -17.38
C LYS A 138 29.45 -43.15 -18.83
N PHE A 139 28.94 -42.26 -19.68
CA PHE A 139 28.44 -42.63 -21.00
C PHE A 139 29.06 -41.84 -22.16
N VAL A 140 29.79 -40.74 -21.89
CA VAL A 140 30.51 -39.98 -22.92
C VAL A 140 32.01 -40.27 -22.76
N LYS A 141 32.62 -40.84 -23.81
CA LYS A 141 34.07 -41.07 -23.93
C LYS A 141 34.74 -39.91 -24.63
#